data_AF-A0A3R5Q780-F1
#
_entry.id   AF-A0A3R5Q780-F1
#
_cell.length_a   1.000
_cell.length_b   1.000
_cell.length_c   1.000
_cell.angle_alpha   90.00
_cell.angle_beta   90.00
_cell.angle_gamma   90.00
#
_symmetry.space_group_name_H-M   'P 1'
#
loop_
_entity.id
_entity.type
_entity.pdbx_description
1 polymer ?
#
loop_
_entity_poly.entity_id
_entity_poly.type
_entity_poly.pdbx_seq_one_letter_code
_entity_poly.pdbx_strand_id
1 'polypeptide(L)'
;TAVGVKCDPSQADECKDPHSSCVPADSEHKCLCNVGYYDNNGTCTTQVLLENSCNANRPDNQCQDKNAECKDTTDLKCLCKDTFYKNKDGNCIKSIDFLASADTTKVRKAIKLR
;
A
#
# COMPACT_ATOMS: atom_id res chain seq x y z
N THR A 1 -8.87 -9.42 -21.51
CA THR A 1 -8.33 -10.23 -20.41
C THR A 1 -8.60 -9.55 -19.07
N ALA A 2 -8.92 -10.33 -18.04
CA ALA A 2 -9.17 -9.81 -16.68
C ALA A 2 -7.84 -9.56 -15.94
N VAL A 3 -7.89 -8.82 -14.84
CA VAL A 3 -6.71 -8.62 -13.98
C VAL A 3 -6.20 -9.97 -13.44
N GLY A 4 -4.88 -10.10 -13.33
CA GLY A 4 -4.20 -11.33 -12.89
C GLY A 4 -4.04 -12.41 -13.96
N VAL A 5 -4.65 -12.21 -15.14
CA VAL A 5 -4.56 -13.16 -16.27
C VAL A 5 -3.43 -12.73 -17.22
N LYS A 6 -2.82 -13.73 -17.88
CA LYS A 6 -1.75 -13.54 -18.86
C LYS A 6 -2.20 -12.68 -20.03
N CYS A 7 -1.29 -11.88 -20.58
CA CYS A 7 -1.53 -11.05 -21.76
C CYS A 7 -0.33 -11.07 -22.72
N ASP A 8 -0.57 -10.65 -23.96
CA ASP A 8 0.44 -10.39 -24.98
C ASP A 8 0.72 -8.87 -25.02
N PRO A 9 1.95 -8.42 -24.69
CA PRO A 9 2.31 -7.01 -24.73
C PRO A 9 2.24 -6.40 -26.14
N SER A 10 2.13 -7.22 -27.19
CA SER A 10 1.94 -6.76 -28.57
C SER A 10 0.50 -6.31 -28.86
N GLN A 11 -0.45 -6.60 -27.96
CA GLN A 11 -1.87 -6.27 -28.09
C GLN A 11 -2.25 -5.17 -27.09
N ALA A 12 -2.27 -3.91 -27.56
CA ALA A 12 -2.43 -2.73 -26.70
C ALA A 12 -3.72 -2.70 -25.86
N ASP A 13 -4.81 -3.33 -26.34
CA ASP A 13 -6.13 -3.32 -25.69
C ASP A 13 -6.52 -4.69 -25.10
N GLU A 14 -5.55 -5.57 -24.87
CA GLU A 14 -5.87 -6.89 -24.34
C GLU A 14 -6.45 -6.82 -22.93
N CYS A 15 -5.92 -5.95 -22.07
CA CYS A 15 -6.42 -5.78 -20.72
C CYS A 15 -7.71 -4.95 -20.74
N LYS A 16 -8.83 -5.55 -20.32
CA LYS A 16 -10.16 -4.95 -20.47
C LYS A 16 -10.47 -3.87 -19.43
N ASP A 17 -9.77 -3.89 -18.29
CA ASP A 17 -9.96 -2.92 -17.23
C ASP A 17 -9.14 -1.65 -17.55
N PRO A 18 -9.75 -0.45 -17.55
CA PRO A 18 -9.08 0.80 -17.94
C PRO A 18 -7.97 1.23 -16.97
N HIS A 19 -7.94 0.67 -15.76
CA HIS A 19 -6.90 0.90 -14.77
C HIS A 19 -5.93 -0.27 -14.66
N SER A 20 -5.89 -1.13 -15.68
CA SER A 20 -4.91 -2.20 -15.79
C SER A 20 -4.00 -2.02 -17.00
N SER A 21 -2.82 -2.62 -16.96
CA SER A 21 -1.87 -2.63 -18.07
C SER A 21 -1.19 -3.99 -18.17
N CYS A 22 -0.86 -4.38 -19.40
CA CYS A 22 -0.11 -5.60 -19.65
C CYS A 22 1.36 -5.36 -19.30
N VAL A 23 1.83 -5.93 -18.19
CA VAL A 23 3.19 -5.71 -17.67
C VAL A 23 3.90 -7.04 -17.39
N PRO A 24 5.25 -7.07 -17.41
CA PRO A 24 6.01 -8.24 -17.00
C PRO A 24 5.71 -8.62 -15.54
N ALA A 25 5.38 -9.88 -15.31
CA ALA A 25 5.07 -10.48 -14.02
C ALA A 25 5.68 -11.89 -13.93
N ASP A 26 6.69 -12.04 -13.07
CA ASP A 26 7.49 -13.27 -12.92
C ASP A 26 8.20 -13.67 -14.23
N SER A 27 7.65 -14.63 -14.98
CA SER A 27 8.19 -15.16 -16.24
C SER A 27 7.26 -14.91 -17.45
N GLU A 28 6.17 -14.16 -17.25
CA GLU A 28 5.14 -13.92 -18.27
C GLU A 28 4.66 -12.47 -18.23
N HIS A 29 3.80 -12.04 -19.15
CA HIS A 29 3.11 -10.77 -19.03
C HIS A 29 1.70 -11.00 -18.48
N LYS A 30 1.24 -10.15 -17.57
CA LYS A 30 -0.11 -10.22 -16.98
C LYS A 30 -0.75 -8.84 -16.97
N CYS A 31 -2.07 -8.80 -17.03
CA CYS A 31 -2.84 -7.59 -16.77
C CYS A 31 -2.78 -7.29 -15.27
N LEU A 32 -2.00 -6.29 -14.87
CA LEU A 32 -1.90 -5.84 -13.48
C LEU A 32 -2.49 -4.44 -13.33
N CYS A 33 -2.96 -4.12 -12.13
CA CYS A 33 -3.48 -2.80 -11.84
C CYS A 33 -2.38 -1.74 -11.83
N ASN A 34 -2.71 -0.58 -12.38
CA ASN A 34 -1.87 0.60 -12.39
C ASN A 34 -1.63 1.11 -10.96
N VAL A 35 -0.60 1.93 -10.79
CA VAL A 35 -0.29 2.57 -9.50
C VAL A 35 -1.52 3.32 -8.97
N GLY A 36 -1.83 3.16 -7.70
CA GLY A 36 -3.04 3.71 -7.07
C GLY A 36 -4.25 2.78 -7.14
N TYR A 37 -4.14 1.62 -7.77
CA TYR A 37 -5.20 0.62 -7.88
C TYR A 37 -4.73 -0.76 -7.40
N TYR A 38 -5.66 -1.58 -6.94
CA TYR A 38 -5.43 -2.96 -6.52
C TYR A 38 -6.43 -3.91 -7.19
N ASP A 39 -6.06 -5.18 -7.32
CA ASP A 39 -6.94 -6.21 -7.86
C ASP A 39 -8.05 -6.55 -6.87
N ASN A 40 -9.28 -6.32 -7.28
CA ASN A 40 -10.49 -6.70 -6.59
C ASN A 40 -11.33 -7.60 -7.51
N ASN A 41 -11.12 -8.91 -7.43
CA ASN A 41 -11.86 -9.92 -8.19
C ASN A 41 -11.76 -9.74 -9.72
N GLY A 42 -10.57 -9.45 -10.23
CA GLY A 42 -10.33 -9.31 -11.67
C GLY A 42 -10.62 -7.90 -12.21
N THR A 43 -10.89 -6.93 -11.32
CA THR A 43 -11.11 -5.51 -11.64
C THR A 43 -10.20 -4.64 -10.79
N CYS A 44 -9.73 -3.52 -11.34
CA CYS A 44 -8.86 -2.60 -10.62
C CYS A 44 -9.68 -1.59 -9.83
N THR A 45 -9.58 -1.66 -8.50
CA THR A 45 -10.24 -0.74 -7.57
C THR A 45 -9.22 0.20 -6.97
N THR A 46 -9.60 1.46 -6.73
CA THR A 46 -8.71 2.45 -6.10
C THR A 46 -8.21 1.98 -4.74
N GLN A 47 -6.92 2.16 -4.48
CA GLN A 47 -6.33 1.87 -3.19
C GLN A 47 -6.91 2.74 -2.08
N VAL A 48 -6.88 2.20 -0.87
CA VAL A 48 -7.50 2.77 0.32
C VAL A 48 -6.45 3.54 1.13
N LEU A 49 -6.80 4.78 1.50
CA LEU A 49 -5.98 5.62 2.36
C LEU A 49 -5.89 5.06 3.79
N LEU A 50 -4.88 5.50 4.54
CA LEU A 50 -4.76 5.14 5.95
C LEU A 50 -6.03 5.51 6.74
N GLU A 51 -6.34 4.69 7.74
CA GLU A 51 -7.51 4.80 8.64
C GLU A 51 -8.88 4.64 7.96
N ASN A 52 -8.93 4.45 6.64
CA ASN A 52 -10.17 4.14 5.93
C ASN A 52 -10.43 2.64 5.91
N SER A 53 -11.72 2.29 5.83
CA SER A 53 -12.16 0.91 5.89
C SER A 53 -11.65 0.09 4.70
N CYS A 54 -11.19 -1.12 4.98
CA CYS A 54 -10.66 -2.09 4.02
C CYS A 54 -11.36 -3.44 4.17
N ASN A 55 -11.04 -4.41 3.31
CA ASN A 55 -11.69 -5.71 3.27
C ASN A 55 -10.71 -6.82 3.67
N ALA A 56 -10.94 -7.49 4.80
CA ALA A 56 -10.08 -8.57 5.30
C ALA A 56 -9.91 -9.74 4.33
N ASN A 57 -10.86 -9.94 3.39
CA ASN A 57 -10.76 -11.00 2.39
C ASN A 57 -9.74 -10.69 1.28
N ARG A 58 -9.13 -9.50 1.30
CA ARG A 58 -8.15 -9.00 0.33
C ARG A 58 -7.03 -8.24 1.06
N PRO A 59 -6.18 -8.94 1.83
CA PRO A 59 -5.16 -8.29 2.66
C PRO A 59 -4.07 -7.60 1.83
N ASP A 60 -3.82 -8.08 0.60
CA ASP A 60 -2.67 -7.64 -0.18
C ASP A 60 -2.98 -6.42 -1.05
N ASN A 61 -2.10 -5.41 -0.95
CA ASN A 61 -2.04 -4.22 -1.82
C ASN A 61 -3.29 -3.32 -1.85
N GLN A 62 -4.32 -3.59 -1.03
CA GLN A 62 -5.48 -2.72 -0.92
C GLN A 62 -5.12 -1.33 -0.38
N CYS A 63 -4.18 -1.27 0.56
CA CYS A 63 -3.75 -0.01 1.17
C CYS A 63 -2.77 0.74 0.26
N GLN A 64 -2.97 2.06 0.14
CA GLN A 64 -2.17 2.92 -0.73
C GLN A 64 -0.70 3.00 -0.26
N ASP A 65 -0.46 3.00 1.05
CA ASP A 65 0.88 2.95 1.59
C ASP A 65 1.39 1.50 1.62
N LYS A 66 2.53 1.23 0.99
CA LYS A 66 3.18 -0.09 0.93
C LYS A 66 3.55 -0.66 2.31
N ASN A 67 3.72 0.21 3.30
CA ASN A 67 4.01 -0.12 4.69
C ASN A 67 2.73 -0.16 5.53
N ALA A 68 1.55 -0.15 4.91
CA ALA A 68 0.27 -0.39 5.55
C ALA A 68 -0.31 -1.74 5.17
N GLU A 69 -1.18 -2.26 6.01
CA GLU A 69 -1.92 -3.49 5.82
C GLU A 69 -3.36 -3.32 6.33
N CYS A 70 -4.28 -4.09 5.77
CA CYS A 70 -5.65 -4.13 6.25
C CYS A 70 -5.70 -4.95 7.54
N LYS A 71 -5.82 -4.27 8.69
CA LYS A 71 -5.90 -4.91 10.01
C LYS A 71 -6.92 -4.20 10.90
N ASP A 72 -7.03 -4.66 12.14
CA ASP A 72 -8.12 -4.44 13.11
C ASP A 72 -9.22 -5.53 13.01
N THR A 73 -9.70 -6.00 14.16
CA THR A 73 -10.68 -7.09 14.26
C THR A 73 -12.13 -6.58 14.33
N THR A 74 -12.33 -5.29 14.58
CA THR A 74 -13.65 -4.69 14.78
C THR A 74 -13.99 -3.68 13.69
N ASP A 75 -13.01 -2.91 13.23
CA ASP A 75 -13.17 -1.94 12.15
C ASP A 75 -11.96 -2.01 11.22
N LEU A 76 -11.98 -2.99 10.32
CA LEU A 76 -10.90 -3.28 9.38
C LEU A 76 -10.48 -2.02 8.64
N LYS A 77 -9.26 -1.56 8.89
CA LYS A 77 -8.70 -0.34 8.33
C LYS A 77 -7.31 -0.56 7.77
N CYS A 78 -6.95 0.28 6.81
CA CYS A 78 -5.57 0.40 6.37
C CYS A 78 -4.74 1.06 7.48
N LEU A 79 -3.95 0.26 8.19
CA LEU A 79 -3.10 0.71 9.29
C LEU A 79 -1.65 0.35 9.01
N CYS A 80 -0.71 1.12 9.57
CA CYS A 80 0.71 0.84 9.39
C CYS A 80 1.06 -0.55 9.91
N LYS A 81 1.82 -1.30 9.11
CA LYS A 81 2.43 -2.58 9.48
C LYS A 81 3.22 -2.45 10.77
N ASP A 82 3.43 -3.57 11.44
CA ASP A 82 4.24 -3.59 12.66
C ASP A 82 5.60 -2.93 12.43
N THR A 83 6.06 -2.14 13.40
CA THR A 83 7.28 -1.29 13.38
C THR A 83 7.20 0.01 12.54
N PHE A 84 6.09 0.28 11.86
CA PHE A 84 5.83 1.54 11.15
C PHE A 84 4.82 2.42 11.89
N TYR A 85 4.92 3.73 11.69
CA TYR A 85 4.11 4.75 12.36
C TYR A 85 3.65 5.78 11.34
N LYS A 86 2.41 6.26 11.51
CA LYS A 86 1.85 7.31 10.67
C LYS A 86 2.54 8.65 10.95
N ASN A 87 3.12 9.27 9.94
CA ASN A 87 3.68 10.61 10.01
C ASN A 87 2.59 11.68 9.83
N LYS A 88 2.97 12.97 9.89
CA LYS A 88 2.03 14.09 9.72
C LYS A 88 1.41 14.17 8.32
N ASP A 89 2.08 13.62 7.32
CA ASP A 89 1.63 13.59 5.93
C ASP A 89 0.71 12.40 5.64
N GLY A 90 0.43 11.56 6.64
CA GLY A 90 -0.43 10.38 6.48
C GLY A 90 0.28 9.18 5.82
N ASN A 91 1.62 9.10 5.90
CA ASN A 91 2.42 7.98 5.40
C ASN A 91 2.98 7.13 6.55
N CYS A 92 3.17 5.84 6.30
CA CYS A 92 3.77 4.89 7.24
C CYS A 92 5.30 4.88 7.11
N ILE A 93 5.98 5.43 8.11
CA ILE A 93 7.43 5.53 8.19
C ILE A 93 7.98 4.68 9.35
N LYS A 94 9.24 4.24 9.28
CA LYS A 94 9.85 3.48 10.38
C LYS A 94 10.06 4.36 11.61
N SER A 95 10.03 3.76 12.79
CA SER A 95 10.25 4.45 14.07
C SER A 95 11.51 5.34 14.09
N ILE A 96 12.60 4.87 13.51
CA ILE A 96 13.87 5.61 13.43
C ILE A 96 13.75 6.91 12.61
N ASP A 97 12.92 6.90 11.56
CA ASP A 97 12.66 8.07 10.70
C ASP A 97 11.62 9.00 11.33
N PHE A 98 10.71 8.43 12.13
CA PHE A 98 9.74 9.20 12.92
C PHE A 98 10.44 10.05 13.98
N LEU A 99 11.46 9.52 14.67
CA LEU A 99 12.28 10.28 15.61
C LEU A 99 13.16 11.33 14.93
N ALA A 100 13.51 11.14 13.66
CA ALA A 100 14.21 12.16 12.86
C ALA A 100 13.26 13.28 12.38
N SER A 101 11.99 12.95 12.12
CA SER A 101 10.94 13.88 11.68
C SER A 101 10.28 14.64 12.84
N ALA A 102 10.33 14.09 14.04
CA ALA A 102 10.00 14.79 15.27
C ALA A 102 11.18 15.66 15.67
N ASP A 103 11.10 16.96 15.37
CA ASP A 103 11.99 18.03 15.80
C ASP A 103 12.81 17.68 17.06
N THR A 104 14.06 17.25 16.85
CA THR A 104 14.95 16.74 17.90
C THR A 104 15.49 17.83 18.83
N THR A 105 14.99 19.06 18.73
CA THR A 105 15.45 20.21 19.52
C THR A 105 15.12 20.11 21.02
N LYS A 106 14.30 19.14 21.47
CA LYS A 106 13.90 19.01 22.90
C LYS A 106 14.26 17.71 23.63
N VAL A 107 15.09 16.81 23.08
CA VAL A 107 15.45 15.55 23.80
C VAL A 107 16.86 15.60 24.42
N ARG A 108 17.64 16.67 24.24
CA ARG A 108 18.95 16.82 24.91
C ARG A 108 18.89 17.65 26.20
N LYS A 109 18.06 17.24 27.17
CA LYS A 109 18.26 17.67 28.57
C LYS A 109 17.54 16.81 29.62
N ALA A 110 17.72 15.49 29.58
CA ALA A 110 17.33 14.65 30.72
C ALA A 110 18.14 13.34 30.82
N ILE A 111 19.44 13.36 30.52
CA ILE A 111 20.36 12.31 30.99
C ILE A 111 21.63 12.99 31.48
N LYS A 112 21.57 13.48 32.72
CA LYS A 112 22.75 13.66 33.57
C LYS A 112 22.36 13.25 34.99
N LEU A 113 22.13 11.94 35.14
CA LEU A 113 22.24 11.26 36.42
C LEU A 113 23.73 10.99 36.64
N ARG A 114 24.35 11.84 37.46
CA ARG A 114 25.42 11.56 38.44
C ARG A 114 26.04 12.90 38.87
#